data_AF-A0AAD4SY56-F1
#
_entry.id   AF-A0AAD4SY56-F1
#
_cell.length_a   1.000
_cell.length_b   1.000
_cell.length_c   1.000
_cell.angle_alpha   90.00
_cell.angle_beta   90.00
_cell.angle_gamma   90.00
#
_symmetry.space_group_name_H-M   'P 1'
#
loop_
_entity.id
_entity.type
_entity.pdbx_description
1 polymer ?
#
loop_
_entity_poly.entity_id
_entity_poly.type
_entity_poly.pdbx_seq_one_letter_code
_entity_poly.pdbx_strand_id
1 'polypeptide(L)'
;MAAALSFSFLTICILSSSFLAISIFLFIRFLSSSSSVNGPRPAIISGGITEIKDLSFYKQLPELGKYAVIKGTLVFKKVVKAQQQLVQGMNYFLKVSAIQDGKPQLFDAVVYVNHNRENRVTSFGPSSD
;
A
#
# COMPACT_ATOMS: atom_id res chain seq x y z
N MET A 1 15.72 56.35 -34.91
CA MET A 1 16.23 54.96 -34.79
C MET A 1 16.50 54.53 -33.35
N ALA A 2 16.98 55.42 -32.46
CA ALA A 2 17.29 55.06 -31.06
C ALA A 2 16.08 54.67 -30.19
N ALA A 3 14.92 55.32 -30.36
CA ALA A 3 13.73 55.05 -29.54
C ALA A 3 13.03 53.70 -29.84
N ALA A 4 13.21 53.15 -31.04
CA ALA A 4 12.66 51.84 -31.42
C ALA A 4 13.47 50.69 -30.79
N LEU A 5 14.79 50.87 -30.63
CA LEU A 5 15.66 49.90 -30.00
C LEU A 5 15.37 49.82 -28.49
N SER A 6 15.21 50.96 -27.80
CA SER A 6 14.90 50.97 -26.36
C SER A 6 13.54 50.34 -26.03
N PHE A 7 12.52 50.53 -26.88
CA PHE A 7 11.21 49.89 -26.71
C PHE A 7 11.29 48.36 -26.84
N SER A 8 12.06 47.88 -27.84
CA SER A 8 12.30 46.46 -28.07
C SER A 8 13.03 45.79 -26.90
N PHE A 9 14.08 46.42 -26.38
CA PHE A 9 14.82 45.93 -25.20
C PHE A 9 13.95 45.87 -23.94
N LEU A 10 13.12 46.90 -23.70
CA LEU A 10 12.20 46.93 -22.56
C LEU A 10 11.17 45.80 -22.64
N THR A 11 10.59 45.54 -23.81
CA THR A 11 9.64 44.42 -24.01
C THR A 11 10.28 43.05 -23.81
N ILE A 12 11.53 42.85 -24.25
CA ILE A 12 12.26 41.59 -24.06
C ILE A 12 12.55 41.36 -22.57
N CYS A 13 12.90 42.40 -21.82
CA CYS A 13 13.13 42.32 -20.37
C CYS A 13 11.84 41.99 -19.59
N ILE A 14 10.69 42.52 -20.02
CA ILE A 14 9.39 42.22 -19.39
C ILE A 14 8.97 40.77 -19.68
N LEU A 15 9.18 40.30 -20.91
CA LEU A 15 8.88 38.91 -21.30
C LEU A 15 9.76 37.90 -20.56
N SER A 16 11.06 38.19 -20.38
CA SER A 16 11.98 37.30 -19.65
C SER A 16 11.69 37.25 -18.16
N SER A 17 11.36 38.39 -17.53
CA SER A 17 10.96 38.48 -16.13
C SER A 17 9.67 37.68 -15.86
N SER A 18 8.70 37.80 -16.77
CA SER A 18 7.43 37.08 -16.67
C SER A 18 7.62 35.56 -16.80
N PHE A 19 8.45 35.10 -17.74
CA PHE A 19 8.75 33.67 -17.93
C PHE A 19 9.42 33.05 -16.69
N LEU A 20 10.37 33.79 -16.09
CA LEU A 20 11.08 33.35 -14.90
C LEU A 20 10.12 33.22 -13.70
N ALA A 21 9.20 34.17 -13.52
CA ALA A 21 8.19 34.12 -12.46
C ALA A 21 7.23 32.93 -12.60
N ILE A 22 6.78 32.64 -13.83
CA ILE A 22 5.88 31.51 -14.13
C ILE A 22 6.59 30.18 -13.84
N SER A 23 7.86 30.05 -14.25
CA SER A 23 8.66 28.84 -13.98
C SER A 23 8.82 28.57 -12.47
N ILE A 24 9.06 29.61 -11.68
CA ILE A 24 9.18 29.49 -10.21
C ILE A 24 7.84 29.09 -9.59
N PHE A 25 6.73 29.70 -10.03
CA PHE A 25 5.41 29.37 -9.51
C PHE A 25 5.02 27.91 -9.80
N LEU A 26 5.30 27.42 -11.01
CA LEU A 26 5.08 26.01 -11.37
C LEU A 26 5.97 25.07 -10.56
N PHE A 27 7.23 25.42 -10.34
CA PHE A 27 8.16 24.63 -9.54
C PHE A 27 7.72 24.54 -8.07
N ILE A 28 7.28 25.64 -7.45
CA ILE A 28 6.76 25.66 -6.07
C ILE A 28 5.50 24.79 -5.94
N ARG A 29 4.60 24.81 -6.93
CA ARG A 29 3.40 23.94 -6.96
C ARG A 29 3.76 22.47 -7.10
N PHE A 30 4.79 22.17 -7.91
CA PHE A 30 5.30 20.82 -8.09
C PHE A 30 5.92 20.26 -6.80
N LEU A 31 6.75 21.05 -6.10
CA LEU A 31 7.30 20.69 -4.78
C LEU A 31 6.21 20.50 -3.71
N SER A 32 5.14 21.30 -3.78
CA SER A 32 4.01 21.25 -2.84
C SER A 32 3.07 20.06 -3.07
N SER A 33 3.26 19.29 -4.15
CA SER A 33 2.44 18.10 -4.45
C SER A 33 2.89 16.85 -3.70
N SER A 34 3.76 17.00 -2.70
CA SER A 34 4.09 15.94 -1.74
C SER A 34 2.90 15.72 -0.79
N SER A 35 1.82 15.14 -1.29
CA SER A 35 0.76 14.60 -0.44
C SER A 35 1.36 13.45 0.35
N SER A 36 1.90 13.76 1.53
CA SER A 36 2.22 12.77 2.54
C SER A 36 0.93 12.04 2.87
N VAL A 37 0.82 10.80 2.38
CA VAL A 37 -0.15 9.86 2.92
C VAL A 37 0.34 9.56 4.34
N ASN A 38 -0.11 10.39 5.29
CA ASN A 38 0.05 10.16 6.72
C ASN A 38 -0.87 9.01 7.12
N GLY A 39 -0.50 7.81 6.68
CA GLY A 39 -0.84 6.57 7.31
C GLY A 39 0.48 5.85 7.58
N PRO A 40 0.69 5.23 8.74
CA PRO A 40 1.81 4.32 8.93
C PRO A 40 1.65 3.18 7.92
N ARG A 41 2.23 3.33 6.73
CA ARG A 41 2.36 2.24 5.77
C ARG A 41 3.73 1.62 6.07
N PRO A 42 3.79 0.36 6.53
CA PRO A 42 5.03 -0.38 6.60
C PRO A 42 5.69 -0.30 5.23
N ALA A 43 6.97 0.10 5.18
CA ALA A 43 7.74 0.01 3.95
C ALA A 43 7.82 -1.46 3.55
N ILE A 44 7.03 -1.87 2.56
CA ILE A 44 7.04 -3.24 2.05
C ILE A 44 8.15 -3.30 0.99
N ILE A 45 9.24 -3.99 1.32
CA ILE A 45 10.36 -4.22 0.40
C ILE A 45 10.01 -5.44 -0.46
N SER A 46 10.13 -5.33 -1.79
CA SER A 46 9.92 -6.44 -2.71
C SER A 46 10.86 -7.61 -2.40
N GLY A 47 10.30 -8.80 -2.17
CA GLY A 47 11.04 -10.01 -1.82
C GLY A 47 11.21 -10.29 -0.32
N GLY A 48 11.16 -9.26 0.55
CA GLY A 48 11.28 -9.42 2.01
C GLY A 48 9.94 -9.74 2.68
N ILE A 49 9.91 -10.73 3.57
CA ILE A 49 8.75 -10.98 4.43
C ILE A 49 8.71 -9.91 5.52
N THR A 50 7.64 -9.11 5.55
CA THR A 50 7.46 -8.05 6.55
C THR A 50 6.38 -8.48 7.54
N GLU A 51 6.71 -8.49 8.83
CA GLU A 51 5.71 -8.75 9.88
C GLU A 51 4.76 -7.56 10.02
N ILE A 52 3.46 -7.85 10.07
CA ILE A 52 2.44 -6.85 10.35
C ILE A 52 2.28 -6.77 11.88
N LYS A 53 3.01 -5.84 12.49
CA LYS A 53 2.98 -5.60 13.95
C LYS A 53 1.59 -5.22 14.47
N ASP A 54 0.75 -4.67 13.59
CA ASP A 54 -0.48 -4.01 13.96
C ASP A 54 -1.65 -4.51 13.09
N LEU A 55 -2.25 -5.61 13.53
CA LEU A 55 -3.36 -6.28 12.82
C LEU A 55 -4.61 -5.40 12.71
N SER A 56 -4.76 -4.45 13.64
CA SER A 56 -5.88 -3.51 13.71
C SER A 56 -5.88 -2.47 12.57
N PHE A 57 -4.71 -2.17 12.00
CA PHE A 57 -4.58 -1.17 10.94
C PHE A 57 -5.04 -1.67 9.57
N TYR A 58 -5.06 -3.00 9.38
CA TYR A 58 -5.48 -3.61 8.12
C TYR A 58 -6.89 -4.18 8.24
N LYS A 59 -7.89 -3.35 7.90
CA LYS A 59 -9.30 -3.75 7.82
C LYS A 59 -9.56 -5.01 6.98
N GLN A 60 -8.63 -5.37 6.08
CA GLN A 60 -8.75 -6.52 5.19
C GLN A 60 -8.34 -7.86 5.82
N LEU A 61 -7.52 -7.86 6.88
CA LEU A 61 -7.01 -9.12 7.48
C LEU A 61 -8.12 -10.04 8.01
N PRO A 62 -9.16 -9.56 8.72
CA PRO A 62 -10.24 -10.42 9.18
C PRO A 62 -11.01 -11.09 8.04
N GLU A 63 -11.23 -10.37 6.93
CA GLU A 63 -11.91 -10.90 5.75
C GLU A 63 -11.08 -11.96 5.02
N LEU A 64 -9.76 -11.77 4.92
CA LEU A 64 -8.85 -12.78 4.38
C LEU A 64 -8.81 -14.03 5.27
N GLY A 65 -8.83 -13.85 6.60
CA GLY A 65 -8.92 -14.93 7.57
C GLY A 65 -10.23 -15.73 7.42
N LYS A 66 -11.37 -15.05 7.30
CA LYS A 66 -12.67 -15.71 7.02
C LYS A 66 -12.64 -16.47 5.70
N TYR A 67 -12.10 -15.87 4.64
CA TYR A 67 -12.00 -16.51 3.33
C TYR A 67 -11.19 -17.80 3.36
N ALA A 68 -10.03 -17.79 4.05
CA ALA A 68 -9.21 -18.97 4.23
C ALA A 68 -9.93 -20.07 5.02
N VAL A 69 -10.61 -19.69 6.11
CA VAL A 69 -11.31 -20.63 6.98
C VAL A 69 -12.58 -21.22 6.34
N ILE A 70 -13.34 -20.45 5.56
CA ILE A 70 -14.51 -20.95 4.83
C ILE A 70 -14.10 -22.09 3.88
N LYS A 71 -12.97 -21.95 3.18
CA LYS A 71 -12.39 -23.01 2.34
C LYS A 71 -11.97 -24.25 3.14
N GLY A 72 -11.61 -24.08 4.42
CA GLY A 72 -11.25 -25.15 5.33
C GLY A 72 -12.41 -25.80 6.10
N THR A 73 -13.66 -25.35 5.92
CA THR A 73 -14.85 -25.83 6.65
C THR A 73 -14.72 -25.70 8.18
N LEU A 74 -14.03 -24.66 8.66
CA LEU A 74 -13.88 -24.38 10.09
C LEU A 74 -14.64 -23.11 10.48
N VAL A 75 -14.81 -22.88 11.79
CA VAL A 75 -15.41 -21.62 12.27
C VAL A 75 -14.30 -20.63 12.61
N PHE A 76 -14.24 -19.52 11.86
CA PHE A 76 -13.22 -18.48 12.09
C PHE A 76 -13.44 -17.78 13.44
N LYS A 77 -12.38 -17.63 14.23
CA LYS A 77 -12.41 -16.89 15.50
C LYS A 77 -11.66 -15.56 15.39
N LYS A 78 -10.37 -15.60 15.06
CA LYS A 78 -9.54 -14.39 14.90
C LYS A 78 -8.24 -14.66 14.14
N VAL A 79 -7.65 -13.62 13.57
CA VAL A 79 -6.25 -13.64 13.11
C VAL A 79 -5.34 -13.35 14.32
N VAL A 80 -4.31 -14.18 14.53
CA VAL A 80 -3.37 -14.08 15.65
C VAL A 80 -2.07 -13.40 15.23
N LYS A 81 -1.57 -13.72 14.03
CA LYS A 81 -0.42 -13.07 13.42
C LYS A 81 -0.64 -12.95 11.92
N ALA A 82 -0.02 -11.94 11.32
CA ALA A 82 0.00 -11.79 9.88
C ALA A 82 1.37 -11.29 9.42
N GLN A 83 1.84 -11.84 8.32
CA GLN A 83 3.01 -11.37 7.59
C GLN A 83 2.61 -11.14 6.14
N GLN A 84 3.28 -10.21 5.48
CA GLN A 84 3.06 -9.94 4.07
C GLN A 84 4.37 -10.01 3.29
N GLN A 85 4.25 -10.41 2.03
CA GLN A 85 5.37 -10.44 1.10
C GLN A 85 4.91 -9.91 -0.25
N LEU A 86 5.68 -8.95 -0.78
CA LEU A 86 5.45 -8.37 -2.10
C LEU A 86 6.07 -9.25 -3.18
N VAL A 87 5.23 -9.69 -4.11
CA VAL A 87 5.56 -10.52 -5.28
C VAL A 87 4.97 -9.85 -6.55
N GLN A 88 4.53 -10.59 -7.57
CA GLN A 88 3.66 -10.06 -8.64
C GLN A 88 2.22 -9.83 -8.11
N GLY A 89 2.08 -9.16 -6.96
CA GLY A 89 0.90 -9.13 -6.11
C GLY A 89 1.33 -9.18 -4.64
N MET A 90 0.46 -9.67 -3.75
CA MET A 90 0.74 -9.76 -2.31
C MET A 90 0.45 -11.17 -1.79
N ASN A 91 1.43 -11.80 -1.14
CA ASN A 91 1.18 -12.95 -0.28
C ASN A 91 0.92 -12.48 1.14
N TYR A 92 -0.15 -12.98 1.75
CA TYR A 92 -0.46 -12.81 3.16
C TYR A 92 -0.33 -14.16 3.87
N PHE A 93 0.66 -14.27 4.75
CA PHE A 93 0.84 -15.40 5.64
C PHE A 93 0.07 -15.11 6.93
N LEU A 94 -1.02 -15.80 7.16
CA LEU A 94 -1.95 -15.58 8.26
C LEU A 94 -1.86 -16.76 9.21
N LYS A 95 -1.62 -16.50 10.49
CA LYS A 95 -1.88 -17.45 11.56
C LYS A 95 -3.26 -17.15 12.14
N VAL A 96 -4.21 -18.05 11.93
CA VAL A 96 -5.62 -17.86 12.33
C VAL A 96 -6.02 -18.86 13.41
N SER A 97 -6.81 -18.41 14.37
CA SER A 97 -7.51 -19.27 15.32
C SER A 97 -8.89 -19.59 14.75
N ALA A 98 -9.19 -20.87 14.62
CA ALA A 98 -10.49 -21.38 14.21
C ALA A 98 -10.98 -22.47 15.18
N ILE A 99 -12.28 -22.74 15.21
CA ILE A 99 -12.85 -23.81 16.00
C ILE A 99 -12.90 -25.07 15.13
N GLN A 100 -12.20 -26.12 15.56
CA GLN A 100 -12.28 -27.46 15.02
C GLN A 100 -12.75 -28.38 16.15
N ASP A 101 -13.77 -29.19 15.91
CA ASP A 101 -14.32 -30.14 16.90
C ASP A 101 -14.67 -29.51 18.26
N GLY A 102 -15.21 -28.28 18.23
CA GLY A 102 -15.60 -27.52 19.42
C GLY A 102 -14.44 -26.89 20.20
N LYS A 103 -13.17 -27.09 19.78
CA LYS A 103 -11.98 -26.53 20.43
C LYS A 103 -11.29 -25.50 19.55
N PRO A 104 -10.74 -24.41 20.12
CA PRO A 104 -9.95 -23.46 19.36
C PRO A 104 -8.59 -24.07 19.00
N GLN A 105 -8.28 -24.10 17.71
CA GLN A 105 -7.00 -24.56 17.15
C GLN A 105 -6.41 -23.49 16.21
N LEU A 106 -5.09 -23.50 16.06
CA LEU A 106 -4.37 -22.58 15.17
C LEU A 106 -4.11 -23.21 13.81
N PHE A 107 -4.23 -22.40 12.77
CA PHE A 107 -4.00 -22.76 11.38
C PHE A 107 -3.10 -21.71 10.73
N ASP A 108 -2.19 -22.20 9.90
CA ASP A 108 -1.42 -21.37 9.01
C ASP A 108 -2.12 -21.35 7.64
N ALA A 109 -2.31 -20.14 7.12
CA ALA A 109 -2.96 -19.88 5.86
C ALA A 109 -2.12 -18.93 5.01
N VAL A 110 -2.01 -19.22 3.71
CA VAL A 110 -1.35 -18.34 2.76
C VAL A 110 -2.39 -17.88 1.75
N VAL A 111 -2.64 -16.57 1.70
CA VAL A 111 -3.58 -15.96 0.75
C VAL A 111 -2.82 -15.05 -0.20
N TYR A 112 -2.88 -15.37 -1.49
CA TYR A 112 -2.35 -14.52 -2.54
C TYR A 112 -3.44 -13.56 -3.04
N VAL A 113 -3.08 -12.29 -3.22
CA VAL A 113 -3.94 -11.24 -3.76
C VAL A 113 -3.26 -10.61 -4.96
N ASN A 114 -3.93 -10.62 -6.12
CA ASN A 114 -3.41 -9.99 -7.34
C ASN A 114 -3.75 -8.49 -7.40
N HIS A 115 -3.25 -7.81 -8.44
CA HIS A 115 -3.51 -6.37 -8.67
C HIS A 115 -4.99 -6.05 -8.91
N ASN A 116 -5.77 -7.03 -9.39
CA ASN A 116 -7.22 -6.93 -9.59
C ASN A 116 -8.03 -7.18 -8.30
N ARG A 117 -7.37 -7.35 -7.15
CA ARG A 117 -7.96 -7.65 -5.83
C ARG A 117 -8.69 -9.00 -5.76
N GLU A 118 -8.30 -9.96 -6.60
CA GLU A 118 -8.80 -11.33 -6.52
C GLU A 118 -7.99 -12.10 -5.47
N ASN A 119 -8.69 -12.81 -4.60
CA ASN A 119 -8.11 -13.54 -3.47
C ASN A 119 -8.02 -15.04 -3.79
N ARG A 120 -6.85 -15.63 -3.64
CA ARG A 120 -6.62 -17.08 -3.80
C ARG A 120 -5.95 -17.66 -2.56
N VAL A 121 -6.58 -18.66 -1.93
CA VAL A 121 -5.94 -19.45 -0.88
C VAL A 121 -4.91 -20.37 -1.56
N THR A 122 -3.65 -20.18 -1.24
CA THR A 122 -2.54 -20.96 -1.78
C THR A 122 -2.19 -22.14 -0.87
N SER A 123 -2.34 -21.98 0.45
CA SER A 123 -2.14 -23.05 1.43
C SER A 123 -3.02 -22.81 2.65
N PHE A 124 -3.49 -23.88 3.28
CA PHE A 124 -4.22 -23.86 4.53
C PHE A 124 -3.98 -25.18 5.28
N GLY A 125 -3.53 -25.12 6.53
CA GLY A 125 -3.25 -26.31 7.32
C GLY A 125 -3.09 -26.02 8.81
N PRO A 126 -3.08 -27.05 9.67
CA PRO A 126 -2.86 -26.86 11.10
C PRO A 126 -1.48 -26.23 11.34
N SER A 127 -1.43 -25.24 12.23
CA SER A 127 -0.17 -24.63 12.64
C SER A 127 0.51 -25.56 13.65
N SER A 128 1.76 -25.93 13.38
CA SER A 128 2.65 -26.51 14.39
C SER A 128 3.23 -25.36 15.19
N ASP A 129 2.64 -25.07 16.35
CA ASP A 129 3.31 -24.21 17.35
C ASP A 129 4.45 -24.98 18.03
#